data_AF-M2SK19-F1
#
_entry.id   AF-M2SK19-F1
#
_cell.length_a   1.000
_cell.length_b   1.000
_cell.length_c   1.000
_cell.angle_alpha   90.00
_cell.angle_beta   90.00
_cell.angle_gamma   90.00
#
_symmetry.space_group_name_H-M   'P 1'
#
loop_
_entity.id
_entity.type
_entity.pdbx_description
1 polymer ?
#
loop_
_entity_poly.entity_id
_entity_poly.type
_entity_poly.pdbx_seq_one_letter_code
_entity_poly.pdbx_strand_id
1 'polypeptide(L)'
;MDLIDREYPTSDDKPPWYGMVFKQSVYSDAMLESLKRRYPQGANLRERKHMAAIEFLQQELENMQASEAALIRKTHTTNSMPDVASHDSGHQKAGSPPYSPTAQLSHPNITDGYHGRRSPTNNVFLEQPPTILSNTSGQEIVFSIANRPVVQRQRRKKMTASEKISYKQMRKIGACDSCKRQKAKVDSLISL
;
A
#
# COMPACT_ATOMS: atom_id res chain seq x y z
N MET A 1 17.32 18.36 -9.31
CA MET A 1 16.61 17.18 -8.77
C MET A 1 17.59 16.50 -7.84
N ASP A 2 17.53 16.84 -6.55
CA ASP A 2 18.74 16.75 -5.71
C ASP A 2 18.61 15.68 -4.60
N LEU A 3 17.53 14.92 -4.61
CA LEU A 3 17.21 13.96 -3.55
C LEU A 3 17.55 12.52 -3.92
N ILE A 4 17.37 12.14 -5.18
CA ILE A 4 17.57 10.78 -5.68
C ILE A 4 18.53 10.84 -6.88
N ASP A 5 19.51 9.95 -6.88
CA ASP A 5 20.39 9.65 -8.00
C ASP A 5 20.16 8.24 -8.50
N ARG A 6 20.60 8.00 -9.74
CA ARG A 6 20.52 6.71 -10.40
C ARG A 6 21.91 6.16 -10.64
N GLU A 7 22.20 5.01 -10.06
CA GLU A 7 23.50 4.34 -10.16
C GLU A 7 23.68 3.64 -11.51
N TYR A 8 22.60 3.12 -12.09
CA TYR A 8 22.63 2.34 -13.33
C TYR A 8 21.59 2.88 -14.33
N PRO A 9 21.93 2.92 -15.63
CA PRO A 9 20.96 3.24 -16.68
C PRO A 9 19.72 2.35 -16.62
N THR A 10 18.58 2.91 -16.99
CA THR A 10 17.32 2.17 -17.12
C THR A 10 17.46 1.08 -18.19
N SER A 11 16.92 -0.10 -17.92
CA SER A 11 16.93 -1.25 -18.81
C SER A 11 15.59 -1.96 -18.68
N ASP A 12 15.06 -2.49 -19.79
CA ASP A 12 13.76 -3.16 -19.85
C ASP A 12 13.70 -4.44 -19.01
N ASP A 13 14.86 -5.07 -18.75
CA ASP A 13 14.96 -6.30 -17.97
C ASP A 13 14.81 -6.07 -16.46
N LYS A 14 14.97 -4.82 -16.01
CA LYS A 14 14.99 -4.47 -14.58
C LYS A 14 13.83 -3.54 -14.26
N PRO A 15 13.29 -3.61 -13.04
CA PRO A 15 12.20 -2.73 -12.68
C PRO A 15 12.64 -1.25 -12.70
N PRO A 16 11.73 -0.30 -12.98
CA PRO A 16 12.07 1.12 -13.08
C PRO A 16 12.69 1.72 -11.83
N TRP A 17 12.49 1.12 -10.65
CA TRP A 17 13.11 1.55 -9.39
C TRP A 17 14.52 0.99 -9.15
N TYR A 18 15.03 0.13 -10.02
CA TYR A 18 16.35 -0.46 -9.85
C TYR A 18 17.46 0.59 -9.99
N GLY A 19 18.39 0.60 -9.04
CA GLY A 19 19.51 1.55 -9.01
C GLY A 19 19.15 2.97 -8.58
N MET A 20 17.91 3.22 -8.15
CA MET A 20 17.52 4.50 -7.54
C MET A 20 17.99 4.56 -6.08
N VAL A 21 18.79 5.56 -5.75
CA VAL A 21 19.34 5.77 -4.39
C VAL A 21 19.17 7.21 -3.95
N PHE A 22 18.89 7.42 -2.66
CA PHE A 22 18.86 8.77 -2.10
C PHE A 22 20.29 9.28 -1.92
N LYS A 23 20.56 10.52 -2.33
CA LYS A 23 21.90 11.14 -2.20
C LYS A 23 22.35 11.23 -0.75
N GLN A 24 21.39 11.50 0.13
CA GLN A 24 21.61 11.60 1.56
C GLN A 24 21.36 10.25 2.21
N SER A 25 22.16 9.94 3.24
CA SER A 25 22.08 8.65 3.92
C SER A 25 20.66 8.38 4.42
N VAL A 26 20.22 7.12 4.26
CA VAL A 26 18.88 6.72 4.62
C VAL A 26 18.70 6.96 6.12
N TYR A 27 17.68 7.75 6.49
CA TYR A 27 17.36 8.18 7.87
C TYR A 27 18.22 9.29 8.47
N SER A 28 19.07 9.97 7.69
CA SER A 28 19.66 11.23 8.16
C SER A 28 18.57 12.29 8.42
N ASP A 29 18.77 13.11 9.45
CA ASP A 29 17.92 14.26 9.73
C ASP A 29 17.91 15.25 8.56
N ALA A 30 19.05 15.40 7.88
CA ALA A 30 19.16 16.19 6.65
C ALA A 30 18.18 15.70 5.57
N MET A 31 18.05 14.38 5.38
CA MET A 31 17.15 13.82 4.37
C MET A 31 15.69 14.04 4.77
N LEU A 32 15.39 13.84 6.05
CA LEU A 32 14.07 14.09 6.60
C LEU A 32 13.65 15.56 6.41
N GLU A 33 14.51 16.51 6.74
CA GLU A 33 14.25 17.93 6.54
C GLU A 33 14.10 18.29 5.07
N SER A 34 14.97 17.76 4.21
CA SER A 34 14.89 17.99 2.76
C SER A 34 13.56 17.48 2.19
N LEU A 35 13.14 16.27 2.59
CA LEU A 35 11.86 15.69 2.19
C LEU A 35 10.67 16.45 2.77
N LYS A 36 10.73 16.92 4.03
CA LYS A 36 9.66 17.72 4.64
C LYS A 36 9.47 19.05 3.92
N ARG A 37 10.57 19.70 3.55
CA ARG A 37 10.55 20.99 2.83
C ARG A 37 9.98 20.85 1.43
N ARG A 38 10.37 19.79 0.71
CA ARG A 38 9.94 19.53 -0.67
C ARG A 38 8.52 18.96 -0.75
N TYR A 39 8.16 18.09 0.19
CA TYR A 39 6.88 17.39 0.24
C TYR A 39 6.14 17.67 1.57
N PRO A 40 5.64 18.90 1.78
CA PRO A 40 4.90 19.24 3.00
C PRO A 40 3.58 18.49 3.13
N GLN A 41 2.97 18.09 2.01
CA GLN A 41 1.68 17.39 1.91
C GLN A 41 1.72 15.94 2.39
N GLY A 42 2.87 15.27 2.32
CA GLY A 42 2.97 13.89 2.79
C GLY A 42 2.84 13.83 4.30
N ALA A 43 1.96 13.00 4.84
CA ALA A 43 1.76 12.89 6.29
C ALA A 43 3.03 12.35 6.97
N ASN A 44 3.58 11.24 6.45
CA ASN A 44 4.66 10.50 7.08
C ASN A 44 5.94 10.48 6.22
N LEU A 45 7.10 10.18 6.81
CA LEU A 45 8.37 10.08 6.07
C LEU A 45 8.29 9.06 4.91
N ARG A 46 7.62 7.93 5.14
CA ARG A 46 7.43 6.90 4.11
C ARG A 46 6.71 7.45 2.88
N GLU A 47 5.65 8.23 3.09
CA GLU A 47 4.90 8.86 2.02
C GLU A 47 5.74 9.86 1.26
N ARG A 48 6.45 10.75 1.96
CA ARG A 48 7.36 11.72 1.33
C ARG A 48 8.45 11.04 0.49
N LYS A 49 8.99 9.90 0.95
CA LYS A 49 9.94 9.09 0.14
C LYS A 49 9.29 8.56 -1.14
N HIS A 50 8.06 8.08 -1.07
CA HIS A 50 7.34 7.62 -2.26
C HIS A 50 7.05 8.76 -3.23
N MET A 51 6.64 9.93 -2.72
CA MET A 51 6.42 11.11 -3.56
C MET A 51 7.69 11.54 -4.29
N ALA A 52 8.83 11.55 -3.59
CA ALA A 52 10.13 11.82 -4.20
C ALA A 52 10.49 10.82 -5.31
N ALA A 53 10.23 9.53 -5.09
CA ALA A 53 10.48 8.50 -6.09
C ALA A 53 9.56 8.65 -7.32
N ILE A 54 8.29 9.03 -7.12
CA ILE A 54 7.34 9.26 -8.21
C ILE A 54 7.76 10.47 -9.05
N GLU A 55 8.06 11.62 -8.41
CA GLU A 55 8.50 12.83 -9.12
C GLU A 55 9.78 12.56 -9.92
N PHE A 56 10.72 11.79 -9.35
CA PHE A 56 11.93 11.38 -10.04
C PHE A 56 11.62 10.56 -11.32
N LEU A 57 10.77 9.55 -11.23
CA LEU A 57 10.42 8.70 -12.37
C LEU A 57 9.62 9.46 -13.44
N GLN A 58 8.74 10.37 -13.03
CA GLN A 58 8.01 11.24 -13.96
C GLN A 58 8.97 12.13 -14.76
N GLN A 59 9.92 12.76 -14.08
CA GLN A 59 10.93 13.59 -14.76
C GLN A 59 11.82 12.76 -15.69
N GLU A 60 12.18 11.54 -15.29
CA GLU A 60 12.96 10.64 -16.13
C GLU A 60 12.21 10.28 -17.43
N LEU A 61 10.90 10.00 -17.35
CA LEU A 61 10.05 9.77 -18.51
C LEU A 61 9.99 11.00 -19.43
N GLU A 62 9.83 12.20 -18.87
CA GLU A 62 9.85 13.44 -19.65
C GLU A 62 11.19 13.64 -20.37
N ASN A 63 12.31 13.34 -19.71
CA ASN A 63 13.64 13.43 -20.30
C ASN A 63 13.82 12.42 -21.44
N MET A 64 13.32 11.19 -21.28
CA MET A 64 13.34 10.18 -22.35
C MET A 64 12.56 10.67 -23.58
N GLN A 65 11.33 11.17 -23.38
CA GLN A 65 10.50 11.71 -24.47
C GLN A 65 11.14 12.92 -25.15
N ALA A 66 11.74 13.83 -24.37
CA ALA A 66 12.44 14.99 -24.92
C ALA A 66 13.67 14.58 -25.75
N SER A 67 14.41 13.56 -25.29
CA SER A 67 15.58 13.05 -26.01
C SER A 67 15.21 12.38 -27.33
N GLU A 68 14.10 11.62 -27.35
CA GLU A 68 13.56 11.00 -28.56
C GLU A 68 13.07 12.07 -29.56
N ALA A 69 12.32 13.06 -29.09
CA ALA A 69 11.85 14.17 -29.92
C ALA A 69 13.00 14.98 -30.53
N ALA A 70 14.10 15.17 -29.80
CA ALA A 70 15.31 15.82 -30.31
C ALA A 70 16.00 15.01 -31.42
N LEU A 71 16.01 13.68 -31.30
CA LEU A 71 16.58 12.79 -32.31
C LEU A 71 15.78 12.86 -33.63
N ILE A 72 14.45 12.82 -33.54
CA ILE A 72 13.54 12.90 -34.70
C ILE A 72 13.73 14.22 -35.46
N ARG A 73 13.84 15.36 -34.74
CA ARG A 73 14.10 16.66 -35.39
C ARG A 73 15.44 16.71 -36.14
N LYS A 74 16.46 16.02 -35.62
CA LYS A 74 17.80 16.00 -36.24
C LYS A 74 17.81 15.19 -37.54
N THR A 75 17.00 14.14 -37.66
CA THR A 75 16.87 13.35 -38.90
C THR A 75 16.07 14.04 -40.00
N HIS A 76 15.20 15.00 -39.65
CA HIS A 76 14.44 15.78 -40.65
C HIS A 76 15.20 16.99 -41.21
N THR A 77 16.40 17.31 -40.72
CA THR A 77 17.15 18.51 -41.15
C THR A 77 18.16 18.22 -42.28
N THR A 78 18.32 16.97 -42.74
CA THR A 78 19.26 16.62 -43.83
C THR A 78 18.63 16.04 -45.10
N ASN A 79 17.31 16.05 -45.25
CA ASN A 79 16.68 15.70 -46.53
C ASN A 79 15.97 16.93 -47.13
N SER A 80 16.79 17.80 -47.72
CA SER A 80 16.34 18.76 -48.74
C SER A 80 16.42 18.08 -50.11
N MET A 81 15.28 17.79 -50.71
CA MET A 81 15.04 17.90 -52.16
C MET A 81 13.51 18.06 -52.41
N PRO A 82 13.10 18.76 -53.48
CA PRO A 82 11.78 19.40 -53.57
C PRO A 82 10.73 18.61 -54.38
N ASP A 83 9.47 18.95 -54.08
CA ASP A 83 8.30 19.13 -54.95
C ASP A 83 7.88 18.02 -55.94
N VAL A 84 6.71 17.41 -55.72
CA VAL A 84 5.63 17.28 -56.73
C VAL A 84 4.27 17.23 -56.02
N ALA A 85 3.37 18.06 -56.52
CA ALA A 85 2.00 18.31 -56.08
C ALA A 85 0.99 17.15 -56.24
N SER A 86 -0.16 17.36 -55.57
CA SER A 86 -1.52 17.01 -56.01
C SER A 86 -1.98 15.55 -55.87
N HIS A 87 -2.95 15.31 -54.97
CA HIS A 87 -4.32 15.00 -55.40
C HIS A 87 -5.32 15.04 -54.24
N ASP A 88 -6.38 15.80 -54.50
CA ASP A 88 -7.68 15.85 -53.84
C ASP A 88 -8.41 14.50 -53.95
N SER A 89 -9.17 14.13 -52.90
CA SER A 89 -10.33 13.21 -52.93
C SER A 89 -10.93 13.08 -51.52
N GLY A 90 -11.94 13.89 -51.21
CA GLY A 90 -12.88 13.58 -50.13
C GLY A 90 -13.83 12.45 -50.55
N HIS A 91 -14.25 11.60 -49.59
CA HIS A 91 -15.61 11.04 -49.55
C HIS A 91 -15.95 10.38 -48.20
N GLN A 92 -17.00 10.93 -47.58
CA GLN A 92 -18.16 10.26 -46.98
C GLN A 92 -18.04 9.48 -45.65
N LYS A 93 -18.97 9.84 -44.76
CA LYS A 93 -19.41 9.17 -43.53
C LYS A 93 -19.92 7.75 -43.77
N ALA A 94 -19.80 6.88 -42.76
CA ALA A 94 -20.90 6.31 -41.97
C ALA A 94 -20.56 4.91 -41.41
N GLY A 95 -20.96 4.66 -40.17
CA GLY A 95 -21.17 3.30 -39.66
C GLY A 95 -20.43 2.95 -38.37
N SER A 96 -20.97 3.37 -37.22
CA SER A 96 -20.69 2.71 -35.95
C SER A 96 -21.47 1.38 -35.88
N PRO A 97 -20.95 0.37 -35.18
CA PRO A 97 -21.77 -0.41 -34.26
C PRO A 97 -21.25 -0.30 -32.82
N PRO A 98 -22.14 -0.15 -31.82
CA PRO A 98 -21.77 -0.07 -30.42
C PRO A 98 -21.61 -1.47 -29.84
N TYR A 99 -20.55 -1.70 -29.06
CA TYR A 99 -20.48 -2.86 -28.18
C TYR A 99 -20.10 -2.38 -26.77
N SER A 100 -21.08 -2.48 -25.87
CA SER A 100 -20.90 -2.35 -24.42
C SER A 100 -20.17 -3.57 -23.87
N PRO A 101 -19.49 -3.42 -22.72
CA PRO A 101 -19.97 -4.17 -21.57
C PRO A 101 -20.20 -3.30 -20.34
N THR A 102 -21.41 -3.44 -19.80
CA THR A 102 -21.83 -2.97 -18.49
C THR A 102 -21.25 -3.88 -17.40
N ALA A 103 -20.59 -3.31 -16.39
CA ALA A 103 -20.60 -3.83 -15.02
C ALA A 103 -20.05 -2.75 -14.07
N GLN A 104 -20.94 -1.86 -13.61
CA GLN A 104 -20.68 -1.07 -12.41
C GLN A 104 -20.81 -2.00 -11.20
N LEU A 105 -19.70 -2.33 -10.55
CA LEU A 105 -19.69 -2.89 -9.21
C LEU A 105 -19.33 -1.77 -8.23
N SER A 106 -20.36 -1.30 -7.55
CA SER A 106 -20.34 -0.37 -6.44
C SER A 106 -19.47 -0.92 -5.32
N HIS A 107 -18.43 -0.19 -4.92
CA HIS A 107 -17.68 -0.50 -3.70
C HIS A 107 -18.58 -0.26 -2.46
N PRO A 108 -18.71 -1.22 -1.53
CA PRO A 108 -19.33 -0.91 -0.24
C PRO A 108 -18.37 -0.04 0.57
N ASN A 109 -18.81 1.19 0.80
CA ASN A 109 -18.21 2.12 1.76
C ASN A 109 -18.41 1.55 3.17
N ILE A 110 -17.36 0.95 3.75
CA ILE A 110 -17.35 0.57 5.17
C ILE A 110 -16.77 1.75 5.94
N THR A 111 -17.66 2.64 6.36
CA THR A 111 -17.40 3.56 7.46
C THR A 111 -17.39 2.75 8.76
N ASP A 112 -16.20 2.49 9.30
CA ASP A 112 -16.05 1.96 10.66
C ASP A 112 -16.41 3.06 11.67
N GLY A 113 -17.71 3.21 11.90
CA GLY A 113 -18.29 3.99 12.98
C GLY A 113 -18.13 3.25 14.31
N TYR A 114 -17.36 3.84 15.22
CA TYR A 114 -17.27 3.42 16.62
C TYR A 114 -18.66 3.43 17.28
N HIS A 115 -19.24 2.26 17.49
CA HIS A 115 -20.32 2.07 18.45
C HIS A 115 -19.97 0.94 19.41
N GLY A 116 -19.52 1.34 20.60
CA GLY A 116 -19.53 0.45 21.75
C GLY A 116 -20.97 0.08 22.08
N ARG A 117 -21.29 -1.22 22.08
CA ARG A 117 -22.44 -1.75 22.82
C ARG A 117 -22.11 -3.07 23.48
N ARG A 118 -22.52 -3.10 24.74
CA ARG A 118 -22.58 -4.22 25.68
C ARG A 118 -23.19 -5.45 25.00
N SER A 119 -22.57 -6.62 25.19
CA SER A 119 -23.20 -7.89 24.83
C SER A 119 -24.21 -8.32 25.90
N PRO A 120 -25.39 -8.83 25.50
CA PRO A 120 -26.40 -9.34 26.39
C PRO A 120 -26.07 -10.77 26.86
N THR A 121 -26.49 -11.06 28.09
CA THR A 121 -26.63 -12.39 28.70
C THR A 121 -27.77 -13.18 28.05
N ASN A 122 -27.69 -14.53 28.15
CA ASN A 122 -28.70 -15.58 27.87
C ASN A 122 -28.25 -16.54 26.73
N ASN A 123 -28.51 -17.85 26.75
CA ASN A 123 -29.11 -18.77 27.72
C ASN A 123 -28.66 -20.19 27.36
N VAL A 124 -28.72 -21.08 28.35
CA VAL A 124 -28.58 -22.53 28.25
C VAL A 124 -29.72 -23.11 27.40
N PHE A 125 -29.42 -24.02 26.46
CA PHE A 125 -30.43 -24.95 25.93
C PHE A 125 -29.80 -26.31 25.61
N LEU A 126 -30.45 -27.36 26.12
CA LEU A 126 -30.12 -28.79 26.05
C LEU A 126 -30.45 -29.42 24.68
N GLU A 127 -29.72 -30.50 24.36
CA GLU A 127 -30.05 -31.78 23.63
C GLU A 127 -31.06 -31.77 22.45
N GLN A 128 -30.87 -32.46 21.31
CA GLN A 128 -30.50 -33.88 21.02
C GLN A 128 -29.97 -34.06 19.56
N PRO A 129 -29.35 -35.22 19.19
CA PRO A 129 -28.96 -35.59 17.80
C PRO A 129 -29.87 -36.71 17.20
N PRO A 130 -29.58 -37.31 16.02
CA PRO A 130 -29.96 -36.89 14.67
C PRO A 130 -30.83 -37.93 13.89
N THR A 131 -31.47 -37.54 12.78
CA THR A 131 -32.03 -38.51 11.80
C THR A 131 -31.45 -38.23 10.41
N ILE A 132 -30.56 -39.09 9.94
CA ILE A 132 -30.00 -39.07 8.58
C ILE A 132 -30.87 -39.99 7.72
N LEU A 133 -31.49 -39.44 6.68
CA LEU A 133 -32.03 -40.20 5.55
C LEU A 133 -31.10 -39.96 4.35
N SER A 134 -30.31 -40.97 4.07
CA SER A 134 -29.49 -41.10 2.87
C SER A 134 -30.37 -41.30 1.64
N ASN A 135 -30.20 -40.47 0.60
CA ASN A 135 -30.67 -40.75 -0.74
C ASN A 135 -29.66 -40.30 -1.79
N THR A 136 -29.75 -41.00 -2.91
CA THR A 136 -28.78 -41.32 -3.95
C THR A 136 -28.57 -40.24 -5.01
N SER A 137 -27.37 -40.27 -5.61
CA SER A 137 -26.98 -39.70 -6.92
C SER A 137 -26.73 -38.18 -6.97
N GLY A 138 -25.53 -37.82 -7.46
CA GLY A 138 -25.00 -36.46 -7.53
C GLY A 138 -23.99 -36.19 -6.42
N GLN A 139 -22.70 -36.20 -6.72
CA GLN A 139 -21.69 -35.72 -5.78
C GLN A 139 -21.75 -34.18 -5.74
N GLU A 140 -22.70 -33.65 -4.98
CA GLU A 140 -22.69 -32.25 -4.59
C GLU A 140 -21.93 -32.12 -3.27
N ILE A 141 -20.84 -31.35 -3.27
CA ILE A 141 -20.08 -31.06 -2.06
C ILE A 141 -20.84 -29.96 -1.29
N VAL A 142 -21.79 -30.38 -0.46
CA VAL A 142 -22.51 -29.47 0.43
C VAL A 142 -21.66 -29.22 1.68
N PHE A 143 -21.09 -28.02 1.80
CA PHE A 143 -20.40 -27.59 3.01
C PHE A 143 -21.42 -27.28 4.12
N SER A 144 -21.78 -28.31 4.88
CA SER A 144 -22.64 -28.18 6.08
C SER A 144 -21.90 -27.43 7.20
N ILE A 145 -22.41 -26.26 7.58
CA ILE A 145 -21.91 -25.46 8.71
C ILE A 145 -22.55 -25.93 10.05
N ALA A 146 -23.51 -26.86 9.99
CA ALA A 146 -24.34 -27.25 11.14
C ALA A 146 -23.55 -27.99 12.24
N ASN A 147 -22.46 -28.67 11.90
CA ASN A 147 -21.64 -29.45 12.83
C ASN A 147 -20.23 -28.87 12.96
N ARG A 148 -20.10 -27.57 13.27
CA ARG A 148 -18.82 -27.03 13.72
C ARG A 148 -18.63 -27.36 15.20
N PRO A 149 -17.56 -28.07 15.62
CA PRO A 149 -17.17 -28.00 17.03
C PRO A 149 -16.99 -26.53 17.38
N VAL A 150 -17.65 -26.07 18.45
CA VAL A 150 -17.53 -24.69 18.92
C VAL A 150 -16.05 -24.46 19.24
N VAL A 151 -15.34 -23.82 18.31
CA VAL A 151 -13.94 -23.47 18.49
C VAL A 151 -13.91 -22.50 19.65
N GLN A 152 -13.52 -22.99 20.83
CA GLN A 152 -13.37 -22.15 22.00
C GLN A 152 -12.27 -21.14 21.69
N ARG A 153 -12.66 -19.86 21.65
CA ARG A 153 -11.72 -18.76 21.40
C ARG A 153 -10.62 -18.82 22.46
N GLN A 154 -9.41 -19.21 22.05
CA GLN A 154 -8.25 -19.22 22.92
C GLN A 154 -8.04 -17.80 23.46
N ARG A 155 -8.21 -17.63 24.78
CA ARG A 155 -7.98 -16.35 25.43
C ARG A 155 -6.48 -16.19 25.67
N ARG A 156 -5.93 -15.04 25.30
CA ARG A 156 -4.53 -14.70 25.64
C ARG A 156 -4.38 -14.63 27.16
N LYS A 157 -3.42 -15.39 27.72
CA LYS A 157 -3.06 -15.30 29.14
C LYS A 157 -2.69 -13.86 29.48
N LYS A 158 -3.23 -13.33 30.57
CA LYS A 158 -2.83 -12.03 31.11
C LYS A 158 -1.53 -12.20 31.90
N MET A 159 -0.63 -11.23 31.78
CA MET A 159 0.61 -11.24 32.55
C MET A 159 0.30 -11.26 34.06
N THR A 160 0.96 -12.15 34.79
CA THR A 160 0.95 -12.16 36.25
C THR A 160 1.65 -10.91 36.80
N ALA A 161 1.45 -10.57 38.07
CA ALA A 161 2.09 -9.38 38.67
C ALA A 161 3.62 -9.46 38.60
N SER A 162 4.19 -10.65 38.84
CA SER A 162 5.64 -10.89 38.71
C SER A 162 6.11 -10.76 37.26
N GLU A 163 5.38 -11.32 36.30
CA GLU A 163 5.68 -11.18 34.87
C GLU A 163 5.63 -9.71 34.41
N LYS A 164 4.73 -8.89 34.96
CA LYS A 164 4.68 -7.44 34.67
C LYS A 164 5.92 -6.71 35.20
N ILE A 165 6.38 -7.06 36.42
CA ILE A 165 7.55 -6.44 37.03
C ILE A 165 8.81 -6.80 36.25
N SER A 166 9.01 -8.07 35.92
CA SER A 166 10.17 -8.53 35.15
C SER A 166 10.17 -7.92 33.73
N TYR A 167 9.01 -7.88 33.07
CA TYR A 167 8.87 -7.22 31.78
C TYR A 167 9.20 -5.72 31.84
N LYS A 168 8.77 -5.03 32.91
CA LYS A 168 9.09 -3.62 33.13
C LYS A 168 10.60 -3.41 33.33
N GLN A 169 11.27 -4.29 34.06
CA GLN A 169 12.72 -4.24 34.27
C GLN A 169 13.49 -4.46 32.96
N MET A 170 13.15 -5.50 32.18
CA MET A 170 13.79 -5.78 30.89
C MET A 170 13.67 -4.59 29.91
N ARG A 171 12.50 -3.93 29.89
CA ARG A 171 12.27 -2.73 29.06
C ARG A 171 13.02 -1.48 29.51
N LYS A 172 13.73 -1.51 30.63
CA LYS A 172 14.63 -0.42 31.08
C LYS A 172 16.08 -0.65 30.66
N ILE A 173 16.53 -1.91 30.56
CA ILE A 173 17.94 -2.27 30.30
C ILE A 173 18.41 -1.74 28.94
N GLY A 174 17.60 -1.88 27.89
CA GLY A 174 17.94 -1.41 26.53
C GLY A 174 17.44 -0.01 26.16
N ALA A 175 16.93 0.78 27.12
CA ALA A 175 16.39 2.10 26.82
C ALA A 175 17.51 3.16 26.73
N CYS A 176 17.37 4.13 25.82
CA CYS A 176 18.24 5.30 25.78
C CYS A 176 18.04 6.18 27.03
N ASP A 177 18.98 7.10 27.29
CA ASP A 177 19.00 7.86 28.55
C ASP A 177 17.81 8.81 28.73
N SER A 178 17.31 9.39 27.65
CA SER A 178 16.08 10.20 27.69
C SER A 178 14.87 9.35 28.10
N CYS A 179 14.74 8.15 27.51
CA CYS A 179 13.68 7.20 27.85
C CYS A 179 13.79 6.66 29.28
N LYS A 180 15.02 6.46 29.80
CA LYS A 180 15.26 6.06 31.19
C LYS A 180 14.80 7.13 32.17
N ARG A 181 15.18 8.39 31.95
CA ARG A 181 14.80 9.53 32.81
C ARG A 181 13.30 9.77 32.84
N GLN A 182 12.63 9.71 31.70
CA GLN A 182 11.18 9.88 31.61
C GLN A 182 10.43 8.75 32.34
N LYS A 183 10.85 7.49 32.17
CA LYS A 183 10.25 6.36 32.87
C LYS A 183 10.48 6.42 34.39
N ALA A 184 11.66 6.86 34.84
CA ALA A 184 11.94 7.03 36.26
C ALA A 184 11.04 8.08 36.92
N LYS A 185 10.82 9.22 36.25
CA LYS A 185 9.92 10.29 36.72
C LYS A 185 8.46 9.82 36.86
N VAL A 186 7.99 9.00 35.92
CA VAL A 186 6.62 8.45 35.97
C VAL A 186 6.51 7.38 37.06
N ASP A 187 7.52 6.53 37.22
CA ASP A 187 7.53 5.50 38.27
C ASP A 187 7.56 6.09 39.68
N SER A 188 8.28 7.20 39.89
CA SER A 188 8.30 7.90 41.18
C SER A 188 6.97 8.57 41.53
N LEU A 189 6.16 8.95 40.55
CA LEU A 189 4.85 9.58 40.77
C LEU A 189 3.73 8.57 41.04
N ILE A 190 3.90 7.31 40.66
CA ILE A 190 2.91 6.23 40.84
C ILE A 190 3.12 5.48 42.17
N SER A 191 4.21 5.77 42.89
CA SER A 191 4.57 5.10 44.15
C SER A 191 4.23 5.92 45.41
N LEU A 192 3.44 6.99 45.27
CA LEU A 192 2.81 7.78 46.34
C LEU A 192 1.30 7.52 46.32
#